data_AF-A0A6G2KZV3-F1
#
_entry.id   AF-A0A6G2KZV3-F1
#
_cell.length_a   1.000
_cell.length_b   1.000
_cell.length_c   1.000
_cell.angle_alpha   90.00
_cell.angle_beta   90.00
_cell.angle_gamma   90.00
#
_symmetry.space_group_name_H-M   'P 1'
#
loop_
_entity.id
_entity.type
_entity.pdbx_description
1 polymer ?
#
loop_
_entity_poly.entity_id
_entity_poly.type
_entity_poly.pdbx_seq_one_letter_code
_entity_poly.pdbx_strand_id
1 'polypeptide(L)'
;MKKRYREAALKRMSDMLEAAMLSSDIVLAEKYASMAWRTSTKHRIRMPYIMRFMFCKKCKRFIRPGVDSRIRLGGRRPQAVRITCLYCGHT
;
A
#
# COMPACT_ATOMS: atom_id res chain seq x y z
N MET A 1 8.14 -7.09 21.58
CA MET A 1 6.85 -7.71 21.21
C MET A 1 7.07 -9.17 20.87
N LYS A 2 6.30 -10.10 21.46
CA LYS A 2 6.40 -11.52 21.09
C LYS A 2 6.12 -11.66 19.58
N LYS A 3 6.99 -12.39 18.86
CA LYS A 3 6.99 -12.60 17.40
C LYS A 3 5.58 -12.89 16.84
N ARG A 4 4.81 -13.67 17.59
CA ARG A 4 3.42 -14.07 17.28
C ARG A 4 2.44 -12.90 17.06
N TYR A 5 2.53 -11.81 17.83
CA TYR A 5 1.64 -10.65 17.65
C TYR A 5 1.98 -9.85 16.38
N ARG A 6 3.26 -9.80 16.02
CA ARG A 6 3.71 -9.13 14.79
C ARG A 6 3.22 -9.88 13.55
N GLU A 7 3.31 -11.21 13.57
CA GLU A 7 2.80 -12.07 12.50
C GLU A 7 1.29 -11.95 12.35
N ALA A 8 0.54 -11.99 13.46
CA ALA A 8 -0.90 -11.79 13.44
C ALA A 8 -1.30 -10.41 12.88
N ALA A 9 -0.58 -9.35 13.26
CA ALA A 9 -0.82 -8.01 12.74
C ALA A 9 -0.47 -7.90 11.24
N LEU A 10 0.61 -8.55 10.78
CA LEU A 10 0.98 -8.59 9.37
C LEU A 10 -0.08 -9.30 8.53
N LYS A 11 -0.57 -10.46 9.01
CA LYS A 11 -1.66 -11.19 8.35
C LYS A 11 -2.90 -10.31 8.23
N ARG A 12 -3.33 -9.69 9.33
CA ARG A 12 -4.51 -8.82 9.34
C ARG A 12 -4.38 -7.60 8.42
N MET A 13 -3.19 -7.01 8.32
CA MET A 13 -2.94 -5.94 7.35
C MET A 13 -3.00 -6.44 5.90
N SER A 14 -2.52 -7.66 5.63
CA SER A 14 -2.63 -8.28 4.32
C SER A 14 -4.08 -8.48 3.91
N ASP A 15 -4.88 -9.07 4.79
CA ASP A 15 -6.31 -9.33 4.54
C ASP A 15 -7.07 -8.02 4.27
N MET A 16 -6.75 -6.94 5.01
CA MET A 16 -7.34 -5.62 4.78
C MET A 16 -6.96 -5.04 3.41
N LEU A 17 -5.70 -5.16 3.00
CA LEU A 17 -5.23 -4.65 1.71
C LEU A 17 -5.79 -5.45 0.54
N GLU A 18 -5.95 -6.76 0.70
CA GLU A 18 -6.59 -7.63 -0.28
C GLU A 18 -8.07 -7.27 -0.47
N ALA A 19 -8.80 -7.08 0.63
CA ALA A 19 -10.18 -6.57 0.59
C ALA A 19 -10.27 -5.19 -0.09
N ALA A 20 -9.31 -4.29 0.17
CA ALA A 20 -9.24 -2.99 -0.51
C ALA A 20 -9.00 -3.13 -2.03
N MET A 21 -8.19 -4.11 -2.44
CA MET A 21 -7.89 -4.35 -3.85
C MET A 21 -9.11 -4.92 -4.59
N LEU A 22 -9.88 -5.80 -3.95
CA LEU A 22 -11.08 -6.42 -4.50
C LEU A 22 -12.29 -5.49 -4.52
N SER A 23 -12.33 -4.46 -3.66
CA SER A 23 -13.44 -3.53 -3.62
C SER A 23 -13.53 -2.67 -4.89
N SER A 24 -14.73 -2.62 -5.48
CA SER A 24 -15.08 -1.74 -6.60
C SER A 24 -15.15 -0.28 -6.15
N ASP A 25 -15.67 -0.05 -4.94
CA ASP A 25 -15.86 1.27 -4.36
C ASP A 25 -14.56 1.88 -3.83
N ILE A 26 -14.15 3.01 -4.43
CA ILE A 26 -12.91 3.73 -4.08
C ILE A 26 -12.90 4.15 -2.61
N VAL A 27 -14.04 4.60 -2.09
CA VAL A 27 -14.17 5.04 -0.68
C VAL A 27 -13.98 3.87 0.29
N LEU A 28 -14.50 2.70 -0.07
CA LEU A 28 -14.37 1.50 0.76
C LEU A 28 -12.92 1.00 0.73
N ALA A 29 -12.29 0.98 -0.45
CA ALA A 29 -10.88 0.65 -0.62
C ALA A 29 -9.99 1.53 0.27
N GLU A 30 -10.22 2.85 0.24
CA GLU A 30 -9.44 3.81 1.03
C GLU A 30 -9.63 3.63 2.54
N LYS A 31 -10.85 3.29 2.99
CA LYS A 31 -11.12 2.96 4.39
C LYS A 31 -10.32 1.73 4.85
N TYR A 32 -10.34 0.64 4.08
CA TYR A 32 -9.57 -0.57 4.40
C TYR A 32 -8.07 -0.30 4.44
N ALA A 33 -7.55 0.42 3.45
CA ALA A 33 -6.14 0.79 3.40
C ALA A 33 -5.72 1.70 4.58
N SER A 34 -6.57 2.65 4.97
CA SER A 34 -6.36 3.51 6.15
C SER A 34 -6.33 2.70 7.45
N MET A 35 -7.19 1.67 7.58
CA MET A 35 -7.15 0.75 8.73
C MET A 35 -5.85 -0.06 8.76
N ALA A 36 -5.35 -0.53 7.62
CA ALA A 36 -4.05 -1.21 7.53
C ALA A 36 -2.90 -0.27 7.97
N TRP A 37 -2.92 0.99 7.53
CA TRP A 37 -1.92 1.99 7.93
C TRP A 37 -1.93 2.31 9.42
N ARG A 38 -3.13 2.48 10.00
CA ARG A 38 -3.31 2.67 11.45
C ARG A 38 -2.80 1.47 12.24
N THR A 39 -2.99 0.26 11.73
CA THR A 39 -2.50 -0.97 12.36
C THR A 39 -0.96 -1.01 12.36
N SER A 40 -0.33 -0.70 11.22
CA SER A 40 1.14 -0.62 11.10
C SER A 40 1.74 0.39 12.08
N THR A 41 1.19 1.60 12.14
CA THR A 41 1.67 2.67 13.03
C THR A 41 1.46 2.33 14.50
N LYS A 42 0.28 1.82 14.88
CA LYS A 42 -0.04 1.38 16.26
C LYS A 42 0.94 0.32 16.77
N HIS A 43 1.29 -0.65 15.93
CA HIS A 43 2.19 -1.75 16.31
C HIS A 43 3.66 -1.45 15.97
N ARG A 44 3.96 -0.26 15.43
CA ARG A 44 5.29 0.15 14.95
C ARG A 44 5.93 -0.89 14.00
N ILE A 45 5.10 -1.52 13.16
CA ILE A 45 5.55 -2.54 12.21
C ILE A 45 5.95 -1.86 10.91
N ARG A 46 7.20 -2.04 10.49
CA ARG A 46 7.65 -1.66 9.15
C ARG A 46 6.89 -2.50 8.11
N MET A 47 6.08 -1.84 7.29
CA MET A 47 5.35 -2.51 6.23
C MET A 47 6.31 -3.22 5.25
N PRO A 48 5.99 -4.46 4.83
CA PRO A 48 6.67 -5.13 3.72
C PRO A 48 6.69 -4.26 2.46
N TYR A 49 7.64 -4.53 1.59
CA TYR A 49 7.85 -3.75 0.36
C TYR A 49 6.60 -3.70 -0.54
N ILE A 50 5.92 -4.84 -0.71
CA ILE A 50 4.69 -4.96 -1.53
C ILE A 50 3.59 -4.05 -1.00
N MET A 51 3.34 -4.05 0.31
CA MET A 51 2.31 -3.21 0.92
C MET A 51 2.65 -1.73 0.82
N ARG A 52 3.93 -1.36 0.93
CA ARG A 52 4.37 0.05 0.81
C ARG A 52 4.11 0.65 -0.57
N PHE A 53 4.07 -0.16 -1.61
CA PHE A 53 3.80 0.31 -2.98
C PHE A 53 2.35 0.65 -3.24
N MET A 54 1.43 0.10 -2.45
CA MET A 54 0.00 0.38 -2.56
C MET A 54 -0.39 1.75 -1.98
N PHE A 55 0.59 2.52 -1.47
CA PHE A 55 0.35 3.84 -0.90
C PHE A 55 1.21 4.89 -1.59
N CYS A 56 0.62 6.05 -1.86
CA CYS A 56 1.39 7.21 -2.28
C CYS A 56 2.23 7.75 -1.12
N LYS A 57 3.52 8.03 -1.35
CA LYS A 57 4.37 8.66 -0.33
C LYS A 57 4.00 10.12 -0.05
N LYS A 58 3.38 10.82 -1.00
CA LYS A 58 2.99 12.24 -0.89
C LYS A 58 1.58 12.38 -0.33
N CYS A 59 0.56 11.91 -1.05
CA CYS A 59 -0.83 12.08 -0.63
C CYS A 59 -1.31 11.04 0.39
N LYS A 60 -0.52 9.99 0.66
CA LYS A 60 -0.87 8.87 1.57
C LYS A 60 -2.15 8.12 1.21
N ARG A 61 -2.73 8.39 0.04
CA ARG A 61 -3.89 7.65 -0.47
C ARG A 61 -3.49 6.25 -0.89
N PHE A 62 -4.46 5.37 -0.80
CA PHE A 62 -4.38 4.05 -1.40
C PHE A 62 -4.36 4.19 -2.92
N ILE A 63 -3.43 3.47 -3.53
CA ILE A 63 -3.29 3.40 -4.97
C ILE A 63 -3.39 1.92 -5.32
N ARG A 64 -4.41 1.56 -6.11
CA ARG A 64 -4.47 0.26 -6.76
C ARG A 64 -3.45 0.20 -7.89
N PRO A 65 -2.48 -0.73 -7.85
CA PRO A 65 -1.56 -0.99 -8.95
C PRO A 65 -2.32 -1.20 -10.27
N GLY A 66 -1.97 -0.44 -11.31
CA GLY A 66 -2.57 -0.58 -12.65
C GLY A 66 -3.90 0.14 -12.89
N VAL A 67 -4.65 0.49 -11.84
CA VAL A 67 -5.90 1.27 -11.95
C VAL A 67 -5.64 2.75 -11.62
N ASP A 68 -5.17 3.01 -10.41
CA ASP A 68 -4.95 4.35 -9.86
C ASP A 68 -3.48 4.81 -9.95
N SER A 69 -2.60 3.91 -10.44
CA SER A 69 -1.19 4.18 -10.68
C SER A 69 -0.75 3.78 -12.07
N ARG A 70 0.19 4.57 -12.58
CA ARG A 70 0.97 4.22 -13.75
C ARG A 70 2.29 3.60 -13.30
N ILE A 71 2.45 2.32 -13.60
CA ILE A 71 3.68 1.56 -13.31
C ILE A 71 4.52 1.52 -14.57
N ARG A 72 5.76 1.99 -14.48
CA ARG A 72 6.73 1.94 -15.57
C ARG A 72 8.00 1.26 -15.10
N LEU A 73 8.57 0.44 -15.97
CA LEU A 73 9.94 -0.03 -15.81
C LEU A 73 10.87 1.09 -16.29
N GLY A 74 11.59 1.72 -15.36
CA GLY A 74 12.55 2.77 -15.68
C GLY A 74 13.74 2.20 -16.46
N GLY A 75 14.00 2.75 -17.64
CA GLY A 75 15.19 2.45 -18.44
C GLY A 75 16.31 3.43 -18.11
N ARG A 76 17.27 2.98 -17.31
CA ARG A 76 18.71 3.34 -17.20
C ARG A 76 19.16 3.05 -15.76
N ARG A 77 20.30 2.37 -15.65
CA ARG A 77 20.83 1.73 -14.44
C ARG A 77 20.76 2.64 -13.20
N PRO A 78 20.20 2.17 -12.06
CA PRO A 78 19.59 0.85 -11.83
C PRO A 78 18.18 0.74 -12.41
N GLN A 79 17.81 -0.47 -12.86
CA GLN A 79 16.45 -0.77 -13.30
C GLN A 79 15.52 -0.63 -12.08
N ALA A 80 14.61 0.34 -12.15
CA ALA A 80 13.73 0.69 -11.05
C ALA A 80 12.28 0.72 -11.51
N VAL A 81 11.38 0.21 -10.66
CA VAL A 81 9.94 0.35 -10.87
C VAL A 81 9.55 1.76 -10.45
N ARG A 82 9.10 2.57 -11.42
CA ARG A 82 8.56 3.92 -11.17
C ARG A 82 7.05 3.82 -11.09
N ILE A 83 6.48 4.25 -9.96
CA ILE A 83 5.05 4.19 -9.70
C ILE A 83 4.54 5.61 -9.59
N THR A 84 3.89 6.10 -10.64
CA THR A 84 3.28 7.43 -10.62
C THR A 84 1.85 7.33 -10.11
N CYS A 85 1.53 8.09 -9.07
CA CYS A 85 0.18 8.26 -8.55
C CYS A 85 -0.65 9.14 -9.48
N LEU A 86 -1.79 8.64 -9.97
CA LEU A 86 -2.65 9.42 -10.87
C LEU A 86 -3.42 10.53 -10.16
N TYR A 87 -3.56 10.47 -8.83
CA TYR A 87 -4.23 11.51 -8.05
C TYR A 87 -3.39 12.78 -7.85
N CYS A 88 -2.07 12.64 -7.67
CA CYS A 88 -1.20 13.78 -7.32
C CYS A 88 0.03 13.95 -8.23
N GLY A 89 0.19 13.09 -9.23
CA GLY A 89 1.31 13.12 -10.18
C GLY A 89 2.68 12.76 -9.57
N HIS A 90 2.75 12.34 -8.31
CA HIS A 90 4.01 11.98 -7.66
C HIS A 90 4.50 10.60 -8.13
N THR A 91 5.81 10.47 -8.37
CA THR A 91 6.48 9.27 -8.93
C THR A 91 7.48 8.67 -7.95
#